data_AF-A0A947ZBK6-F1
#
_entry.id   AF-A0A947ZBK6-F1
#
_cell.length_a   1.000
_cell.length_b   1.000
_cell.length_c   1.000
_cell.angle_alpha   90.00
_cell.angle_beta   90.00
_cell.angle_gamma   90.00
#
_symmetry.space_group_name_H-M   'P 1'
#
loop_
_entity.id
_entity.type
_entity.pdbx_description
1 polymer ?
#
loop_
_entity_poly.entity_id
_entity_poly.type
_entity_poly.pdbx_seq_one_letter_code
_entity_poly.pdbx_strand_id
1 'polypeptide(L)'
;MKISSFIPVLFSLSLLACNAEQPPVNSQHKNIMYGTPDTSQAHQAVVYLDLGNSACSGTLITPTWVLTAGHCCETSSIDVYFGNNVNSFTASRSSAQVIQHPNYVGTSQNIYNDICLVRLASSAPSTITPIPILPSSAAISSADVSNLSLVFVGFGVDEYGGSGVKETVTSTLRGQCDGTNYCNIGQVSPYSIPPGSISYLESPGGPCSGDSGGPAFINRSGTEYVAGVTSYGDPDCTDYGVSTKVDSFVTWINNYTGGVTSEICTNGTDDDGDGAVDCNDSDCYNNAACQDAACDAPLSISCGQTVSGNTNNGSAVYTTNACINQFTEDGPEEAYLLNVGNGTDVTVTLTSGASNDMDIYLLEASCDPDSCVNGSANDAGQPESFQFTSTSTNYWLLVETYNNPGSYELTIECDGGTLPENCTNGIDDDGDGAIDCSDSDCASSSACQTTSENCTNGIDDDGDGAIDCSDSDCTNNASCVTNPENCTNGIDDDGDNLIDCDDADCASLSTCTTRTENCSNGIDDDGDGAADCDDVDCASYSACGSTFTEICNNGIDDDGDGKIDCN
;
A
#
# COMPACT_ATOMS: atom_id res chain seq x y z
N MET A 1 -46.53 -87.12 -50.32
CA MET A 1 -47.77 -86.55 -50.90
C MET A 1 -47.50 -85.06 -51.10
N LYS A 2 -46.92 -84.73 -52.26
CA LYS A 2 -47.56 -83.95 -53.35
C LYS A 2 -47.96 -82.54 -52.90
N ILE A 3 -47.19 -81.48 -53.22
CA ILE A 3 -47.01 -80.73 -54.50
C ILE A 3 -47.50 -79.30 -54.17
N SER A 4 -46.63 -78.27 -54.17
CA SER A 4 -46.34 -77.36 -55.31
C SER A 4 -47.60 -76.61 -55.78
N SER A 5 -47.63 -75.34 -56.17
CA SER A 5 -46.65 -74.49 -56.86
C SER A 5 -47.34 -73.13 -57.03
N PHE A 6 -46.61 -72.02 -57.16
CA PHE A 6 -46.50 -71.26 -58.41
C PHE A 6 -45.59 -70.02 -58.23
N ILE A 7 -44.55 -70.01 -59.06
CA ILE A 7 -43.56 -68.95 -59.38
C ILE A 7 -44.18 -68.10 -60.53
N PRO A 8 -44.01 -66.75 -60.65
CA PRO A 8 -42.88 -66.16 -61.41
C PRO A 8 -42.40 -64.73 -60.99
N VAL A 9 -41.09 -64.46 -60.96
CA VAL A 9 -40.16 -63.92 -62.00
C VAL A 9 -40.09 -62.38 -62.07
N LEU A 10 -38.88 -61.89 -61.76
CA LEU A 10 -38.10 -60.72 -62.24
C LEU A 10 -38.79 -59.46 -62.78
N PHE A 11 -38.35 -58.29 -62.30
CA PHE A 11 -37.55 -57.36 -63.12
C PHE A 11 -36.69 -56.41 -62.24
N SER A 12 -35.46 -56.18 -62.69
CA SER A 12 -34.47 -55.26 -62.14
C SER A 12 -34.77 -53.79 -62.51
N LEU A 13 -34.54 -52.84 -61.60
CA LEU A 13 -33.78 -51.61 -61.90
C LEU A 13 -33.41 -50.89 -60.59
N SER A 14 -32.25 -50.24 -60.65
CA SER A 14 -31.41 -49.68 -59.59
C SER A 14 -31.83 -48.32 -59.02
N LEU A 15 -31.21 -48.02 -57.87
CA LEU A 15 -30.98 -46.72 -57.20
C LEU A 15 -32.09 -46.22 -56.27
N LEU A 16 -31.85 -46.34 -54.96
CA LEU A 16 -31.56 -45.23 -54.05
C LEU A 16 -31.48 -45.79 -52.63
N ALA A 17 -30.29 -45.73 -52.03
CA ALA A 17 -30.16 -45.84 -50.60
C ALA A 17 -30.90 -44.66 -49.98
N CYS A 18 -31.98 -44.93 -49.26
CA CYS A 18 -32.53 -44.00 -48.30
C CYS A 18 -32.27 -44.60 -46.92
N ASN A 19 -31.25 -44.08 -46.25
CA ASN A 19 -31.27 -43.99 -44.80
C ASN A 19 -32.59 -43.31 -44.45
N ALA A 20 -33.49 -44.02 -43.77
CA ALA A 20 -34.57 -43.33 -43.07
C ALA A 20 -33.91 -42.66 -41.87
N GLU A 21 -33.51 -41.39 -42.07
CA GLU A 21 -33.26 -40.44 -41.00
C GLU A 21 -34.37 -40.57 -39.97
N GLN A 22 -33.97 -40.84 -38.73
CA GLN A 22 -34.84 -40.69 -37.58
C GLN A 22 -35.33 -39.24 -37.59
N PRO A 23 -36.65 -38.97 -37.50
CA PRO A 23 -37.11 -37.61 -37.25
C PRO A 23 -36.50 -37.14 -35.92
N PRO A 24 -36.03 -35.87 -35.83
CA PRO A 24 -35.41 -35.37 -34.63
C PRO A 24 -36.40 -35.46 -33.47
N VAL A 25 -35.92 -35.99 -32.34
CA VAL A 25 -36.62 -36.00 -31.06
C VAL A 25 -36.93 -34.54 -30.72
N ASN A 26 -38.18 -34.17 -30.87
CA ASN A 26 -38.66 -32.83 -30.59
C ASN A 26 -39.07 -32.79 -29.11
N SER A 27 -38.11 -32.54 -28.21
CA SER A 27 -38.38 -32.19 -26.81
C SER A 27 -38.22 -30.67 -26.66
N GLN A 28 -39.32 -29.93 -26.53
CA GLN A 28 -39.38 -28.49 -26.18
C GLN A 28 -39.95 -28.42 -24.75
N HIS A 29 -39.20 -28.13 -23.66
CA HIS A 29 -38.55 -26.89 -23.13
C HIS A 29 -39.48 -26.00 -22.25
N LYS A 30 -39.18 -25.86 -20.92
CA LYS A 30 -39.19 -24.65 -20.02
C LYS A 30 -39.05 -24.99 -18.49
N ASN A 31 -38.89 -24.03 -17.56
CA ASN A 31 -38.22 -24.11 -16.20
C ASN A 31 -38.89 -23.21 -15.13
N ILE A 32 -38.60 -23.30 -13.82
CA ILE A 32 -39.32 -22.59 -12.71
C ILE A 32 -40.85 -22.68 -12.82
N MET A 33 -41.54 -23.13 -11.77
CA MET A 33 -43.01 -23.30 -11.83
C MET A 33 -43.72 -21.98 -12.13
N TYR A 34 -44.46 -21.94 -13.25
CA TYR A 34 -45.17 -20.75 -13.74
C TYR A 34 -44.28 -19.52 -13.94
N GLY A 35 -42.99 -19.76 -14.20
CA GLY A 35 -42.00 -18.75 -14.49
C GLY A 35 -42.15 -18.12 -15.87
N THR A 36 -41.28 -17.15 -16.14
CA THR A 36 -41.08 -16.62 -17.48
C THR A 36 -39.59 -16.60 -17.84
N PRO A 37 -39.22 -16.81 -19.11
CA PRO A 37 -37.83 -16.73 -19.56
C PRO A 37 -37.15 -15.42 -19.14
N ASP A 38 -36.00 -15.56 -18.49
CA ASP A 38 -35.18 -14.44 -18.07
C ASP A 38 -33.98 -14.28 -18.99
N THR A 39 -33.89 -13.10 -19.59
CA THR A 39 -32.77 -12.71 -20.46
C THR A 39 -32.18 -11.37 -20.04
N SER A 40 -32.48 -10.91 -18.82
CA SER A 40 -31.98 -9.65 -18.30
C SER A 40 -30.47 -9.66 -18.17
N GLN A 41 -29.84 -8.50 -18.39
CA GLN A 41 -28.39 -8.38 -18.25
C GLN A 41 -27.95 -8.54 -16.78
N ALA A 42 -28.77 -8.08 -15.84
CA ALA A 42 -28.49 -8.20 -14.40
C ALA A 42 -28.41 -9.66 -13.96
N HIS A 43 -29.36 -10.50 -14.37
CA HIS A 43 -29.39 -11.91 -13.97
C HIS A 43 -28.49 -12.83 -14.81
N GLN A 44 -27.57 -12.28 -15.62
CA GLN A 44 -26.48 -13.09 -16.20
C GLN A 44 -25.53 -13.65 -15.14
N ALA A 45 -25.52 -13.04 -13.94
CA ALA A 45 -24.84 -13.55 -12.76
C ALA A 45 -25.47 -14.83 -12.17
N VAL A 46 -26.71 -15.16 -12.54
CA VAL A 46 -27.34 -16.42 -12.14
C VAL A 46 -26.83 -17.53 -13.05
N VAL A 47 -26.21 -18.53 -12.44
CA VAL A 47 -25.43 -19.57 -13.13
C VAL A 47 -26.06 -20.94 -12.95
N TYR A 48 -25.81 -21.81 -13.92
CA TYR A 48 -26.13 -23.23 -13.82
C TYR A 48 -24.92 -23.97 -13.24
N LEU A 49 -25.17 -24.87 -12.29
CA LEU A 49 -24.15 -25.68 -11.63
C LEU A 49 -24.34 -27.13 -12.04
N ASP A 50 -23.36 -27.69 -12.72
CA ASP A 50 -23.28 -29.13 -13.02
C ASP A 50 -22.52 -29.83 -11.89
N LEU A 51 -23.22 -30.74 -11.21
CA LEU A 51 -22.70 -31.56 -10.10
C LEU A 51 -22.36 -32.99 -10.57
N GLY A 52 -22.42 -33.25 -11.89
CA GLY A 52 -22.16 -34.53 -12.53
C GLY A 52 -23.42 -35.39 -12.71
N ASN A 53 -24.10 -35.75 -11.62
CA ASN A 53 -25.34 -36.56 -11.65
C ASN A 53 -26.62 -35.75 -11.37
N SER A 54 -26.46 -34.49 -10.97
CA SER A 54 -27.53 -33.57 -10.63
C SER A 54 -27.13 -32.16 -11.03
N ALA A 55 -28.08 -31.23 -10.95
CA ALA A 55 -27.86 -29.84 -11.27
C ALA A 55 -28.48 -28.93 -10.22
N CYS A 56 -27.83 -27.80 -9.99
CA CYS A 56 -28.31 -26.73 -9.15
C CYS A 56 -28.21 -25.39 -9.90
N SER A 57 -28.74 -24.36 -9.27
CA SER A 57 -28.52 -22.97 -9.65
C SER A 57 -27.59 -22.30 -8.63
N GLY A 58 -27.02 -21.15 -8.99
CA GLY A 58 -26.18 -20.34 -8.11
C GLY A 58 -26.15 -18.89 -8.54
N THR A 59 -25.56 -18.03 -7.71
CA THR A 59 -25.41 -16.60 -8.00
C THR A 59 -23.97 -16.17 -7.89
N LEU A 60 -23.42 -15.57 -8.94
CA LEU A 60 -22.13 -14.90 -8.91
C LEU A 60 -22.22 -13.65 -8.02
N ILE A 61 -21.54 -13.68 -6.88
CA ILE A 61 -21.54 -12.59 -5.86
C ILE A 61 -20.25 -11.77 -5.85
N THR A 62 -19.16 -12.33 -6.38
CA THR A 62 -17.94 -11.58 -6.78
C THR A 62 -17.45 -12.12 -8.14
N PRO A 63 -16.43 -11.51 -8.80
CA PRO A 63 -15.93 -12.04 -10.08
C PRO A 63 -15.44 -13.49 -10.03
N THR A 64 -15.15 -14.04 -8.85
CA THR A 64 -14.59 -15.38 -8.65
C THR A 64 -15.42 -16.24 -7.70
N TRP A 65 -16.48 -15.73 -7.08
CA TRP A 65 -17.27 -16.48 -6.09
C TRP A 65 -18.74 -16.60 -6.48
N VAL A 66 -19.24 -17.84 -6.42
CA VAL A 66 -20.65 -18.18 -6.59
C VAL A 66 -21.24 -18.64 -5.27
N LEU A 67 -22.36 -18.05 -4.87
CA LEU A 67 -23.17 -18.47 -3.75
C LEU A 67 -24.23 -19.49 -4.19
N THR A 68 -24.36 -20.59 -3.46
CA THR A 68 -25.35 -21.65 -3.72
C THR A 68 -25.76 -22.35 -2.41
N ALA A 69 -26.59 -23.39 -2.50
CA ALA A 69 -27.06 -24.16 -1.34
C ALA A 69 -26.00 -25.17 -0.87
N GLY A 70 -26.00 -25.48 0.42
CA GLY A 70 -25.12 -26.47 1.05
C GLY A 70 -25.27 -27.85 0.43
N HIS A 71 -26.51 -28.30 0.20
CA HIS A 71 -26.80 -29.60 -0.41
C HIS A 71 -26.32 -29.73 -1.86
N CYS A 72 -26.08 -28.61 -2.56
CA CYS A 72 -25.48 -28.62 -3.91
C CYS A 72 -23.96 -28.87 -3.86
N CYS A 73 -23.35 -28.81 -2.68
CA CYS A 73 -21.91 -28.91 -2.47
C CYS A 73 -21.47 -30.20 -1.78
N GLU A 74 -22.28 -31.25 -1.84
CA GLU A 74 -21.90 -32.61 -1.40
C GLU A 74 -20.96 -33.32 -2.42
N THR A 75 -20.27 -32.53 -3.25
CA THR A 75 -19.28 -32.92 -4.26
C THR A 75 -18.05 -32.01 -4.14
N SER A 76 -16.88 -32.51 -4.52
CA SER A 76 -15.61 -31.74 -4.47
C SER A 76 -15.34 -30.93 -5.74
N SER A 77 -16.13 -31.10 -6.80
CA SER A 77 -15.96 -30.41 -8.07
C SER A 77 -17.31 -30.05 -8.66
N ILE A 78 -17.43 -28.79 -9.10
CA ILE A 78 -18.64 -28.23 -9.72
C ILE A 78 -18.21 -27.47 -10.97
N ASP A 79 -18.85 -27.75 -12.09
CA ASP A 79 -18.70 -26.93 -13.30
C ASP A 79 -19.80 -25.87 -13.34
N VAL A 80 -19.39 -24.61 -13.44
CA VAL A 80 -20.24 -23.42 -13.44
C VAL A 80 -20.42 -22.93 -14.87
N TYR A 81 -21.67 -22.79 -15.30
CA TYR A 81 -22.01 -22.37 -16.65
C TYR A 81 -22.75 -21.03 -16.67
N PHE A 82 -22.33 -20.16 -17.58
CA PHE A 82 -22.88 -18.82 -17.79
C PHE A 82 -23.74 -18.80 -19.05
N GLY A 83 -24.87 -18.12 -18.97
CA GLY A 83 -25.84 -17.98 -20.06
C GLY A 83 -27.25 -18.35 -19.62
N ASN A 84 -28.17 -18.40 -20.57
CA ASN A 84 -29.60 -18.54 -20.28
C ASN A 84 -30.20 -19.89 -20.67
N ASN A 85 -29.41 -20.81 -21.25
CA ASN A 85 -29.91 -22.11 -21.68
C ASN A 85 -28.77 -23.15 -21.70
N VAL A 86 -29.03 -24.34 -21.18
CA VAL A 86 -28.09 -25.48 -21.16
C VAL A 86 -27.56 -25.89 -22.54
N ASN A 87 -28.34 -25.63 -23.58
CA ASN A 87 -27.95 -25.94 -24.96
C ASN A 87 -27.14 -24.80 -25.63
N SER A 88 -26.97 -23.67 -24.96
CA SER A 88 -26.32 -22.49 -25.54
C SER A 88 -25.62 -21.61 -24.49
N PHE A 89 -24.93 -22.24 -23.53
CA PHE A 89 -24.08 -21.51 -22.59
C PHE A 89 -22.97 -20.75 -23.33
N THR A 90 -22.62 -19.58 -22.81
CA THR A 90 -21.65 -18.67 -23.43
C THR A 90 -20.25 -18.83 -22.84
N ALA A 91 -20.15 -19.37 -21.62
CA ALA A 91 -18.88 -19.66 -20.95
C ALA A 91 -19.08 -20.73 -19.87
N SER A 92 -17.99 -21.37 -19.48
CA SER A 92 -17.94 -22.24 -18.30
C SER A 92 -16.67 -22.00 -17.49
N ARG A 93 -16.71 -22.37 -16.21
CA ARG A 93 -15.61 -22.35 -15.26
C ARG A 93 -15.71 -23.57 -14.36
N SER A 94 -14.61 -24.30 -14.18
CA SER A 94 -14.55 -25.32 -13.13
C SER A 94 -14.32 -24.65 -11.77
N SER A 95 -14.78 -25.28 -10.70
CA SER A 95 -14.47 -24.88 -9.34
C SER A 95 -12.99 -25.10 -9.03
N ALA A 96 -12.31 -24.08 -8.50
CA ALA A 96 -11.04 -24.25 -7.78
C ALA A 96 -11.27 -24.72 -6.34
N GLN A 97 -12.38 -24.33 -5.73
CA GLN A 97 -12.72 -24.71 -4.37
C GLN A 97 -14.24 -24.75 -4.19
N VAL A 98 -14.71 -25.71 -3.40
CA VAL A 98 -16.12 -25.84 -2.98
C VAL A 98 -16.14 -25.85 -1.45
N ILE A 99 -16.84 -24.89 -0.86
CA ILE A 99 -16.87 -24.63 0.59
C ILE A 99 -18.32 -24.74 1.06
N GLN A 100 -18.70 -25.94 1.49
CA GLN A 100 -19.96 -26.15 2.18
C GLN A 100 -19.87 -25.55 3.59
N HIS A 101 -20.93 -24.89 4.05
CA HIS A 101 -20.95 -24.35 5.41
C HIS A 101 -20.65 -25.45 6.45
N PRO A 102 -19.71 -25.24 7.39
CA PRO A 102 -19.22 -26.31 8.26
C PRO A 102 -20.29 -26.90 9.20
N ASN A 103 -21.31 -26.10 9.51
CA ASN A 103 -22.48 -26.53 10.30
C ASN A 103 -23.71 -26.89 9.44
N TYR A 104 -23.53 -27.15 8.14
CA TYR A 104 -24.62 -27.63 7.30
C TYR A 104 -25.14 -28.99 7.79
N VAL A 105 -26.46 -29.14 7.81
CA VAL A 105 -27.15 -30.41 8.10
C VAL A 105 -28.19 -30.64 7.02
N GLY A 106 -28.12 -31.77 6.30
CA GLY A 106 -28.93 -32.07 5.12
C GLY A 106 -29.94 -33.21 5.28
N THR A 107 -30.43 -33.49 6.49
CA THR A 107 -31.33 -34.63 6.69
C THR A 107 -32.77 -34.28 6.33
N SER A 108 -33.55 -35.26 5.86
CA SER A 108 -34.95 -35.06 5.42
C SER A 108 -35.92 -34.49 6.47
N GLN A 109 -35.52 -34.48 7.74
CA GLN A 109 -36.29 -33.90 8.84
C GLN A 109 -35.69 -32.60 9.40
N ASN A 110 -34.44 -32.31 9.07
CA ASN A 110 -33.66 -31.20 9.61
C ASN A 110 -32.66 -30.72 8.53
N ILE A 111 -33.02 -29.64 7.84
CA ILE A 111 -32.12 -28.91 6.94
C ILE A 111 -31.68 -27.64 7.66
N TYR A 112 -30.39 -27.41 7.81
CA TYR A 112 -29.82 -26.24 8.50
C TYR A 112 -28.60 -25.70 7.76
N ASN A 113 -28.40 -24.39 7.83
CA ASN A 113 -27.23 -23.71 7.27
C ASN A 113 -26.96 -24.17 5.83
N ASP A 114 -28.03 -24.28 5.03
CA ASP A 114 -27.99 -24.80 3.67
C ASP A 114 -27.46 -23.73 2.72
N ILE A 115 -26.16 -23.49 2.84
CA ILE A 115 -25.41 -22.48 2.10
C ILE A 115 -24.00 -22.99 1.79
N CYS A 116 -23.48 -22.58 0.64
CA CYS A 116 -22.18 -22.98 0.13
C CYS A 116 -21.60 -21.89 -0.77
N LEU A 117 -20.27 -21.82 -0.79
CA LEU A 117 -19.50 -20.99 -1.71
C LEU A 117 -18.70 -21.85 -2.69
N VAL A 118 -18.69 -21.45 -3.96
CA VAL A 118 -17.88 -22.06 -5.01
C VAL A 118 -16.92 -21.02 -5.55
N ARG A 119 -15.61 -21.23 -5.35
CA ARG A 119 -14.54 -20.41 -5.95
C ARG A 119 -14.28 -20.90 -7.37
N LEU A 120 -14.38 -20.01 -8.34
CA LEU A 120 -14.08 -20.29 -9.74
C LEU A 120 -12.56 -20.41 -9.95
N ALA A 121 -12.11 -21.36 -10.78
CA ALA A 121 -10.70 -21.51 -11.13
C ALA A 121 -10.14 -20.36 -12.00
N SER A 122 -11.03 -19.58 -12.61
CA SER A 122 -10.70 -18.28 -13.22
C SER A 122 -11.93 -17.39 -13.19
N SER A 123 -11.70 -16.07 -13.21
CA SER A 123 -12.78 -15.08 -13.11
C SER A 123 -13.88 -15.30 -14.16
N ALA A 124 -15.11 -15.00 -13.76
CA ALA A 124 -16.27 -14.96 -14.64
C ALA A 124 -16.03 -14.02 -15.84
N PRO A 125 -16.77 -14.19 -16.96
CA PRO A 125 -16.69 -13.26 -18.09
C PRO A 125 -16.87 -11.81 -17.61
N SER A 126 -15.98 -10.90 -18.05
CA SER A 126 -15.95 -9.50 -17.61
C SER A 126 -17.21 -8.69 -17.94
N THR A 127 -18.08 -9.21 -18.81
CA THR A 127 -19.37 -8.64 -19.16
C THR A 127 -20.48 -8.96 -18.15
N ILE A 128 -20.22 -9.85 -17.20
CA ILE A 128 -21.17 -10.28 -16.17
C ILE A 128 -20.82 -9.56 -14.87
N THR A 129 -21.75 -8.73 -14.40
CA THR A 129 -21.61 -8.01 -13.14
C THR A 129 -22.13 -8.90 -12.01
N PRO A 130 -21.33 -9.20 -10.97
CA PRO A 130 -21.80 -9.92 -9.80
C PRO A 130 -22.92 -9.17 -9.07
N ILE A 131 -23.82 -9.92 -8.43
CA ILE A 131 -24.92 -9.35 -7.64
C ILE A 131 -24.53 -9.36 -6.17
N PRO A 132 -24.55 -8.21 -5.47
CA PRO A 132 -24.13 -8.16 -4.07
C PRO A 132 -25.05 -8.99 -3.16
N ILE A 133 -24.47 -9.60 -2.13
CA ILE A 133 -25.26 -10.19 -1.04
C ILE A 133 -25.96 -9.11 -0.23
N LEU A 134 -27.12 -9.41 0.37
CA LEU A 134 -27.80 -8.48 1.25
C LEU A 134 -26.95 -8.22 2.50
N PRO A 135 -26.46 -6.98 2.74
CA PRO A 135 -25.63 -6.70 3.90
C PRO A 135 -26.47 -6.66 5.18
N SER A 136 -25.84 -6.90 6.33
CA SER A 136 -26.50 -6.86 7.65
C SER A 136 -27.17 -5.51 7.95
N SER A 137 -26.67 -4.40 7.38
CA SER A 137 -27.26 -3.06 7.52
C SER A 137 -28.62 -2.91 6.81
N ALA A 138 -28.93 -3.79 5.86
CA ALA A 138 -30.17 -3.82 5.10
C ALA A 138 -30.97 -5.12 5.31
N ALA A 139 -30.66 -5.84 6.39
CA ALA A 139 -31.23 -7.12 6.78
C ALA A 139 -32.76 -7.18 6.63
N ILE A 140 -33.27 -8.39 6.33
CA ILE A 140 -34.71 -8.63 6.33
C ILE A 140 -35.19 -8.53 7.79
N SER A 141 -36.30 -7.81 7.98
CA SER A 141 -36.92 -7.59 9.27
C SER A 141 -38.37 -8.08 9.28
N SER A 142 -38.97 -8.12 10.47
CA SER A 142 -40.37 -8.52 10.62
C SER A 142 -41.33 -7.55 9.90
N ALA A 143 -40.90 -6.32 9.62
CA ALA A 143 -41.69 -5.34 8.87
C ALA A 143 -41.80 -5.68 7.37
N ASP A 144 -40.85 -6.46 6.85
CA ASP A 144 -40.82 -6.90 5.45
C ASP A 144 -41.79 -8.05 5.18
N VAL A 145 -42.16 -8.81 6.20
CA VAL A 145 -43.06 -9.95 6.07
C VAL A 145 -44.39 -9.49 5.47
N SER A 146 -44.83 -10.17 4.41
CA SER A 146 -45.99 -9.87 3.57
C SER A 146 -45.91 -8.58 2.74
N ASN A 147 -44.83 -7.80 2.83
CA ASN A 147 -44.65 -6.55 2.09
C ASN A 147 -43.47 -6.59 1.11
N LEU A 148 -42.55 -7.53 1.28
CA LEU A 148 -41.35 -7.66 0.46
C LEU A 148 -41.55 -8.69 -0.65
N SER A 149 -41.35 -8.26 -1.90
CA SER A 149 -41.30 -9.14 -3.06
C SER A 149 -39.97 -9.89 -3.10
N LEU A 150 -40.03 -11.19 -3.37
CA LEU A 150 -38.88 -12.04 -3.63
C LEU A 150 -38.88 -12.40 -5.12
N VAL A 151 -37.78 -12.11 -5.81
CA VAL A 151 -37.61 -12.48 -7.22
C VAL A 151 -36.69 -13.69 -7.29
N PHE A 152 -37.22 -14.81 -7.76
CA PHE A 152 -36.45 -16.04 -7.96
C PHE A 152 -35.97 -16.13 -9.40
N VAL A 153 -34.77 -16.67 -9.59
CA VAL A 153 -34.19 -16.93 -10.90
C VAL A 153 -33.44 -18.26 -10.86
N GLY A 154 -33.56 -19.08 -11.90
CA GLY A 154 -32.98 -20.42 -11.87
C GLY A 154 -33.26 -21.23 -13.14
N PHE A 155 -32.82 -22.48 -13.13
CA PHE A 155 -32.84 -23.40 -14.27
C PHE A 155 -33.61 -24.71 -13.98
N GLY A 156 -34.34 -24.77 -12.88
CA GLY A 156 -35.06 -25.94 -12.39
C GLY A 156 -36.31 -26.26 -13.19
N VAL A 157 -37.16 -27.15 -12.67
CA VAL A 157 -38.29 -27.71 -13.43
C VAL A 157 -39.48 -26.74 -13.54
N ASP A 158 -40.20 -26.73 -14.67
CA ASP A 158 -41.48 -26.01 -14.83
C ASP A 158 -42.74 -26.89 -14.66
N GLU A 159 -43.91 -26.26 -14.84
CA GLU A 159 -45.21 -26.92 -14.78
C GLU A 159 -45.46 -27.98 -15.87
N TYR A 160 -44.57 -28.10 -16.86
CA TYR A 160 -44.64 -29.09 -17.94
C TYR A 160 -43.56 -30.18 -17.84
N GLY A 161 -42.68 -30.10 -16.83
CA GLY A 161 -41.58 -31.04 -16.61
C GLY A 161 -40.32 -30.76 -17.44
N GLY A 162 -40.18 -29.58 -18.05
CA GLY A 162 -38.94 -29.15 -18.69
C GLY A 162 -37.91 -28.64 -17.67
N SER A 163 -36.64 -28.46 -18.08
CA SER A 163 -35.59 -27.82 -17.28
C SER A 163 -34.42 -27.31 -18.16
N GLY A 164 -33.51 -26.50 -17.59
CA GLY A 164 -32.31 -26.00 -18.25
C GLY A 164 -32.37 -24.66 -19.04
N VAL A 165 -33.49 -23.94 -19.10
CA VAL A 165 -33.54 -22.51 -19.50
C VAL A 165 -33.65 -21.65 -18.24
N LYS A 166 -33.08 -20.45 -18.27
CA LYS A 166 -33.16 -19.53 -17.13
C LYS A 166 -34.54 -18.89 -17.11
N GLU A 167 -35.25 -19.03 -15.99
CA GLU A 167 -36.56 -18.41 -15.78
C GLU A 167 -36.58 -17.60 -14.51
N THR A 168 -37.58 -16.74 -14.40
CA THR A 168 -37.84 -15.91 -13.22
C THR A 168 -39.30 -15.89 -12.84
N VAL A 169 -39.56 -15.84 -11.54
CA VAL A 169 -40.88 -15.66 -10.95
C VAL A 169 -40.80 -14.77 -9.72
N THR A 170 -41.85 -14.02 -9.44
CA THR A 170 -41.95 -13.17 -8.24
C THR A 170 -42.95 -13.76 -7.26
N SER A 171 -42.55 -13.90 -6.00
CA SER A 171 -43.43 -14.22 -4.87
C SER A 171 -43.29 -13.16 -3.77
N THR A 172 -43.94 -13.38 -2.63
CA THR A 172 -43.94 -12.49 -1.47
C THR A 172 -43.41 -13.23 -0.25
N LEU A 173 -42.50 -12.59 0.49
CA LEU A 173 -41.99 -13.06 1.76
C LEU A 173 -43.16 -13.32 2.74
N ARG A 174 -43.27 -14.54 3.26
CA ARG A 174 -44.30 -14.92 4.25
C ARG A 174 -43.80 -15.08 5.67
N GLY A 175 -42.53 -15.39 5.83
CA GLY A 175 -41.95 -15.47 7.15
C GLY A 175 -40.44 -15.36 7.11
N GLN A 176 -39.89 -14.93 8.23
CA GLN A 176 -38.47 -15.00 8.53
C GLN A 176 -38.33 -15.75 9.85
N CYS A 177 -37.29 -16.57 9.94
CA CYS A 177 -36.93 -17.25 11.16
C CYS A 177 -35.56 -16.81 11.62
N ASP A 178 -35.54 -15.92 12.61
CA ASP A 178 -34.33 -15.46 13.28
C ASP A 178 -34.17 -16.14 14.65
N GLY A 179 -32.94 -16.24 15.16
CA GLY A 179 -32.63 -16.74 16.50
C GLY A 179 -32.04 -18.15 16.52
N THR A 180 -32.22 -18.88 17.62
CA THR A 180 -31.65 -20.24 17.81
C THR A 180 -32.70 -21.35 17.75
N ASN A 181 -33.98 -20.98 17.66
CA ASN A 181 -35.11 -21.91 17.70
C ASN A 181 -35.82 -21.91 16.35
N TYR A 182 -36.44 -23.04 16.05
CA TYR A 182 -37.34 -23.12 14.92
C TYR A 182 -38.55 -22.19 15.04
N CYS A 183 -38.99 -21.69 13.89
CA CYS A 183 -40.16 -20.84 13.80
C CYS A 183 -41.35 -21.61 13.23
N ASN A 184 -42.53 -21.35 13.82
CA ASN A 184 -43.80 -21.82 13.29
C ASN A 184 -44.43 -20.71 12.48
N ILE A 185 -44.40 -20.83 11.15
CA ILE A 185 -45.07 -19.91 10.25
C ILE A 185 -46.35 -20.62 9.80
N GLY A 186 -47.51 -20.19 10.31
CA GLY A 186 -48.79 -20.92 10.21
C GLY A 186 -49.33 -21.16 8.79
N GLN A 187 -48.64 -20.69 7.76
CA GLN A 187 -48.93 -20.92 6.34
C GLN A 187 -47.98 -21.96 5.71
N VAL A 188 -46.94 -22.39 6.42
CA VAL A 188 -45.93 -23.38 6.03
C VAL A 188 -45.94 -24.48 7.09
N SER A 189 -46.65 -25.58 6.86
CA SER A 189 -46.89 -26.64 7.85
C SER A 189 -46.71 -28.03 7.22
N PRO A 190 -46.08 -29.01 7.90
CA PRO A 190 -45.84 -29.08 9.35
C PRO A 190 -44.38 -28.93 9.80
N TYR A 191 -43.47 -28.50 8.92
CA TYR A 191 -42.06 -28.35 9.29
C TYR A 191 -41.85 -26.99 9.94
N SER A 192 -41.43 -27.01 11.20
CA SER A 192 -40.83 -25.84 11.83
C SER A 192 -39.67 -25.39 10.94
N ILE A 193 -39.60 -24.10 10.60
CA ILE A 193 -38.57 -23.54 9.71
C ILE A 193 -37.30 -23.28 10.54
N PRO A 194 -36.12 -23.74 10.09
CA PRO A 194 -34.88 -23.59 10.84
C PRO A 194 -34.52 -22.10 11.00
N PRO A 195 -33.78 -21.75 12.07
CA PRO A 195 -33.22 -20.41 12.20
C PRO A 195 -32.28 -20.09 11.03
N GLY A 196 -32.25 -18.82 10.63
CA GLY A 196 -31.48 -18.38 9.46
C GLY A 196 -32.18 -18.67 8.13
N SER A 197 -33.52 -18.68 8.10
CA SER A 197 -34.29 -18.95 6.88
C SER A 197 -35.44 -17.98 6.68
N ILE A 198 -35.83 -17.84 5.41
CA ILE A 198 -37.04 -17.14 4.98
C ILE A 198 -37.98 -18.12 4.27
N SER A 199 -39.28 -17.86 4.31
CA SER A 199 -40.28 -18.67 3.62
C SER A 199 -41.23 -17.83 2.77
N TYR A 200 -41.82 -18.47 1.78
CA TYR A 200 -42.73 -17.88 0.81
C TYR A 200 -43.76 -18.93 0.36
N LEU A 201 -44.80 -18.47 -0.33
CA LEU A 201 -45.76 -19.37 -0.99
C LEU A 201 -45.41 -19.49 -2.46
N GLU A 202 -45.64 -20.66 -3.04
CA GLU A 202 -45.38 -20.93 -4.47
C GLU A 202 -46.61 -20.67 -5.33
N SER A 203 -47.40 -19.67 -4.89
CA SER A 203 -48.53 -19.11 -5.62
C SER A 203 -48.26 -17.63 -5.87
N PRO A 204 -48.19 -17.18 -7.14
CA PRO A 204 -48.61 -17.87 -8.36
C PRO A 204 -47.59 -18.86 -8.98
N GLY A 205 -46.37 -18.94 -8.45
CA GLY A 205 -45.32 -19.84 -8.90
C GLY A 205 -44.09 -19.74 -7.99
N GLY A 206 -43.10 -20.61 -8.20
CA GLY A 206 -41.94 -20.70 -7.32
C GLY A 206 -40.81 -21.59 -7.86
N PRO A 207 -39.66 -21.61 -7.17
CA PRO A 207 -38.57 -22.53 -7.45
C PRO A 207 -39.01 -23.99 -7.37
N CYS A 208 -38.35 -24.87 -8.11
CA CYS A 208 -38.57 -26.31 -8.01
C CYS A 208 -37.27 -27.09 -8.15
N SER A 209 -37.36 -28.41 -8.37
CA SER A 209 -36.21 -29.29 -8.54
C SER A 209 -35.22 -28.73 -9.58
N GLY A 210 -33.97 -28.47 -9.17
CA GLY A 210 -32.93 -27.86 -10.00
C GLY A 210 -32.73 -26.34 -9.81
N ASP A 211 -33.67 -25.65 -9.17
CA ASP A 211 -33.51 -24.25 -8.73
C ASP A 211 -32.81 -24.14 -7.37
N SER A 212 -32.57 -25.28 -6.71
CA SER A 212 -31.73 -25.41 -5.54
C SER A 212 -30.46 -24.57 -5.65
N GLY A 213 -30.18 -23.74 -4.64
CA GLY A 213 -29.04 -22.83 -4.62
C GLY A 213 -29.21 -21.53 -5.42
N GLY A 214 -30.27 -21.41 -6.22
CA GLY A 214 -30.64 -20.18 -6.91
C GLY A 214 -31.04 -19.06 -5.95
N PRO A 215 -30.97 -17.80 -6.40
CA PRO A 215 -31.26 -16.64 -5.57
C PRO A 215 -32.75 -16.44 -5.31
N ALA A 216 -33.04 -15.87 -4.14
CA ALA A 216 -34.19 -15.01 -3.90
C ALA A 216 -33.69 -13.56 -3.78
N PHE A 217 -33.95 -12.73 -4.79
CA PHE A 217 -33.54 -11.33 -4.80
C PHE A 217 -34.57 -10.42 -4.13
N ILE A 218 -34.07 -9.33 -3.54
CA ILE A 218 -34.88 -8.20 -3.09
C ILE A 218 -34.27 -6.90 -3.60
N ASN A 219 -35.10 -5.86 -3.70
CA ASN A 219 -34.61 -4.52 -3.98
C ASN A 219 -34.59 -3.67 -2.70
N ARG A 220 -33.44 -3.05 -2.40
CA ARG A 220 -33.29 -2.03 -1.35
C ARG A 220 -32.69 -0.79 -1.97
N SER A 221 -33.45 0.31 -1.93
CA SER A 221 -32.99 1.63 -2.41
C SER A 221 -32.49 1.64 -3.87
N GLY A 222 -33.08 0.80 -4.74
CA GLY A 222 -32.70 0.70 -6.14
C GLY A 222 -31.65 -0.37 -6.43
N THR A 223 -30.98 -0.91 -5.42
CA THR A 223 -30.00 -2.00 -5.56
C THR A 223 -30.68 -3.35 -5.35
N GLU A 224 -30.43 -4.28 -6.25
CA GLU A 224 -30.85 -5.68 -6.13
C GLU A 224 -29.80 -6.47 -5.34
N TYR A 225 -30.26 -7.24 -4.36
CA TYR A 225 -29.40 -8.00 -3.46
C TYR A 225 -29.84 -9.47 -3.41
N VAL A 226 -28.87 -10.37 -3.26
CA VAL A 226 -29.14 -11.77 -2.91
C VAL A 226 -29.58 -11.82 -1.44
N ALA A 227 -30.86 -12.03 -1.19
CA ALA A 227 -31.41 -12.10 0.16
C ALA A 227 -31.71 -13.52 0.63
N GLY A 228 -31.93 -14.43 -0.33
CA GLY A 228 -32.14 -15.84 -0.05
C GLY A 228 -31.38 -16.76 -1.00
N VAL A 229 -31.10 -17.97 -0.53
CA VAL A 229 -30.62 -19.10 -1.33
C VAL A 229 -31.66 -20.22 -1.28
N THR A 230 -32.25 -20.59 -2.41
CA THR A 230 -33.29 -21.64 -2.50
C THR A 230 -32.80 -22.96 -1.91
N SER A 231 -33.54 -23.50 -0.94
CA SER A 231 -33.12 -24.67 -0.16
C SER A 231 -34.07 -25.85 -0.35
N TYR A 232 -35.31 -25.76 0.14
CA TYR A 232 -36.31 -26.82 0.03
C TYR A 232 -37.74 -26.25 -0.03
N GLY A 233 -38.69 -27.06 -0.46
CA GLY A 233 -40.10 -26.70 -0.53
C GLY A 233 -41.00 -27.92 -0.38
N ASP A 234 -42.28 -27.76 -0.67
CA ASP A 234 -43.17 -28.92 -0.79
C ASP A 234 -42.80 -29.78 -2.02
N PRO A 235 -43.06 -31.10 -2.00
CA PRO A 235 -42.63 -31.99 -3.08
C PRO A 235 -43.23 -31.69 -4.46
N ASP A 236 -44.38 -31.00 -4.50
CA ASP A 236 -45.10 -30.69 -5.74
C ASP A 236 -44.75 -29.28 -6.26
N CYS A 237 -43.97 -28.50 -5.52
CA CYS A 237 -43.57 -27.13 -5.83
C CYS A 237 -44.77 -26.16 -6.05
N THR A 238 -45.79 -26.23 -5.18
CA THR A 238 -47.06 -25.48 -5.38
C THR A 238 -47.62 -24.79 -4.14
N ASP A 239 -47.12 -25.11 -2.95
CA ASP A 239 -47.66 -24.61 -1.69
C ASP A 239 -46.66 -23.64 -1.05
N TYR A 240 -45.43 -24.09 -0.78
CA TYR A 240 -44.44 -23.31 -0.05
C TYR A 240 -43.00 -23.65 -0.42
N GLY A 241 -42.13 -22.65 -0.25
CA GLY A 241 -40.69 -22.80 -0.30
C GLY A 241 -39.99 -22.12 0.87
N VAL A 242 -38.77 -22.59 1.13
CA VAL A 242 -37.86 -22.09 2.15
C VAL A 242 -36.50 -21.82 1.51
N SER A 243 -35.95 -20.65 1.79
CA SER A 243 -34.60 -20.26 1.38
C SER A 243 -33.76 -19.95 2.61
N THR A 244 -32.47 -20.25 2.56
CA THR A 244 -31.50 -19.78 3.55
C THR A 244 -31.43 -18.25 3.49
N LYS A 245 -31.52 -17.59 4.64
CA LYS A 245 -31.58 -16.12 4.79
C LYS A 245 -30.16 -15.55 4.77
N VAL A 246 -29.75 -14.99 3.63
CA VAL A 246 -28.35 -14.61 3.34
C VAL A 246 -27.79 -13.60 4.35
N ASP A 247 -28.59 -12.64 4.81
CA ASP A 247 -28.13 -11.62 5.78
C ASP A 247 -27.76 -12.21 7.16
N SER A 248 -28.13 -13.48 7.43
CA SER A 248 -27.73 -14.23 8.63
C SER A 248 -26.35 -14.90 8.50
N PHE A 249 -25.80 -14.93 7.29
CA PHE A 249 -24.52 -15.58 6.96
C PHE A 249 -23.48 -14.59 6.41
N VAL A 250 -23.72 -13.28 6.53
CA VAL A 250 -22.83 -12.23 5.96
C VAL A 250 -21.39 -12.39 6.44
N THR A 251 -21.17 -12.59 7.75
CA THR A 251 -19.82 -12.85 8.27
C THR A 251 -19.22 -14.07 7.60
N TRP A 252 -19.87 -15.23 7.65
CA TRP A 252 -19.37 -16.45 7.01
C TRP A 252 -19.08 -16.27 5.51
N ILE A 253 -19.95 -15.57 4.77
CA ILE A 253 -19.73 -15.30 3.35
C ILE A 253 -18.52 -14.38 3.16
N ASN A 254 -18.41 -13.30 3.94
CA ASN A 254 -17.35 -12.32 3.82
C ASN A 254 -15.99 -12.91 4.15
N ASN A 255 -15.87 -13.75 5.18
CA ASN A 255 -14.64 -14.45 5.58
C ASN A 255 -14.02 -15.30 4.44
N TYR A 256 -14.78 -15.67 3.41
CA TYR A 256 -14.26 -16.38 2.24
C TYR A 256 -14.21 -15.52 0.98
N THR A 257 -15.15 -14.60 0.84
CA THR A 257 -15.35 -13.85 -0.41
C THR A 257 -14.67 -12.50 -0.42
N GLY A 258 -14.06 -12.07 0.69
CA GLY A 258 -13.48 -10.74 0.83
C GLY A 258 -14.58 -9.68 0.77
N GLY A 259 -15.62 -9.86 1.58
CA GLY A 259 -16.64 -8.83 1.72
C GLY A 259 -15.95 -7.58 2.27
N VAL A 260 -15.91 -6.52 1.49
CA VAL A 260 -15.14 -5.30 1.75
C VAL A 260 -15.39 -4.74 3.17
N THR A 261 -14.63 -5.22 4.13
CA THR A 261 -14.10 -4.48 5.27
C THR A 261 -12.61 -4.68 5.12
N SER A 262 -11.91 -3.61 4.74
CA SER A 262 -10.44 -3.61 4.76
C SER A 262 -9.99 -4.17 6.10
N GLU A 263 -9.14 -5.19 6.09
CA GLU A 263 -8.34 -5.58 7.25
C GLU A 263 -7.64 -4.31 7.77
N ILE A 264 -7.77 -4.02 9.07
CA ILE A 264 -7.02 -2.93 9.69
C ILE A 264 -5.69 -3.53 10.10
N CYS A 265 -4.74 -3.44 9.18
CA CYS A 265 -3.43 -4.09 9.19
C CYS A 265 -2.45 -3.72 10.34
N THR A 266 -2.94 -3.21 11.47
CA THR A 266 -2.15 -2.72 12.61
C THR A 266 -2.79 -2.97 13.98
N ASN A 267 -3.97 -3.59 14.06
CA ASN A 267 -4.78 -3.60 15.28
C ASN A 267 -4.72 -4.93 16.04
N GLY A 268 -4.03 -5.95 15.52
CA GLY A 268 -3.88 -7.25 16.17
C GLY A 268 -5.16 -8.08 16.17
N THR A 269 -6.12 -7.78 15.30
CA THR A 269 -7.38 -8.51 15.19
C THR A 269 -7.69 -8.86 13.75
N ASP A 270 -8.09 -10.10 13.54
CA ASP A 270 -8.70 -10.62 12.30
C ASP A 270 -10.01 -9.86 12.02
N ASP A 271 -9.94 -8.74 11.30
CA ASP A 271 -11.06 -7.83 11.06
C ASP A 271 -11.96 -8.30 9.92
N ASP A 272 -11.41 -9.05 8.97
CA ASP A 272 -12.15 -9.65 7.87
C ASP A 272 -12.56 -11.12 8.10
N GLY A 273 -12.04 -11.75 9.14
CA GLY A 273 -12.45 -13.05 9.65
C GLY A 273 -11.86 -14.24 8.90
N ASP A 274 -10.84 -14.04 8.06
CA ASP A 274 -10.24 -15.10 7.24
C ASP A 274 -9.27 -16.00 8.03
N GLY A 275 -8.96 -15.61 9.26
CA GLY A 275 -8.11 -16.34 10.21
C GLY A 275 -6.64 -15.93 10.17
N ALA A 276 -6.26 -15.01 9.29
CA ALA A 276 -5.04 -14.24 9.37
C ALA A 276 -5.29 -12.94 10.17
N VAL A 277 -4.20 -12.28 10.56
CA VAL A 277 -4.23 -11.05 11.37
C VAL A 277 -3.15 -10.12 10.85
N ASP A 278 -3.50 -8.86 10.66
CA ASP A 278 -2.57 -7.82 10.22
C ASP A 278 -1.73 -8.26 9.00
N CYS A 279 -0.40 -8.21 9.09
CA CYS A 279 0.49 -8.49 7.96
C CYS A 279 0.62 -9.97 7.59
N ASN A 280 0.07 -10.86 8.41
CA ASN A 280 -0.08 -12.26 8.02
C ASN A 280 -1.27 -12.47 7.08
N ASP A 281 -2.09 -11.42 6.90
CA ASP A 281 -3.25 -11.40 6.02
C ASP A 281 -2.89 -11.00 4.60
N SER A 282 -3.37 -11.77 3.62
CA SER A 282 -3.14 -11.48 2.20
C SER A 282 -3.85 -10.21 1.71
N ASP A 283 -4.90 -9.77 2.42
CA ASP A 283 -5.60 -8.53 2.15
C ASP A 283 -4.81 -7.29 2.64
N CYS A 284 -3.83 -7.50 3.53
CA CYS A 284 -2.84 -6.51 3.94
C CYS A 284 -1.62 -6.39 3.02
N TYR A 285 -1.52 -7.23 1.98
CA TYR A 285 -0.33 -7.28 1.11
C TYR A 285 0.07 -5.94 0.50
N ASN A 286 -0.88 -5.01 0.27
CA ASN A 286 -0.61 -3.67 -0.27
C ASN A 286 -0.86 -2.53 0.75
N ASN A 287 -1.11 -2.86 2.02
CA ASN A 287 -1.32 -1.85 3.05
C ASN A 287 0.03 -1.29 3.50
N ALA A 288 0.20 0.03 3.56
CA ALA A 288 1.45 0.68 3.98
C ALA A 288 1.95 0.32 5.40
N ALA A 289 1.14 -0.38 6.21
CA ALA A 289 1.55 -0.94 7.50
C ALA A 289 2.17 -2.36 7.41
N CYS A 290 1.94 -3.06 6.29
CA CYS A 290 2.40 -4.43 6.01
C CYS A 290 3.22 -4.56 4.73
N GLN A 291 3.20 -3.52 3.91
CA GLN A 291 4.32 -3.14 3.09
C GLN A 291 5.38 -2.63 4.06
N ASP A 292 6.52 -3.27 3.97
CA ASP A 292 7.58 -3.29 4.97
C ASP A 292 8.19 -1.90 5.15
N ALA A 293 8.24 -1.37 6.38
CA ALA A 293 8.93 -0.09 6.63
C ALA A 293 10.42 -0.17 6.25
N ALA A 294 11.02 -1.37 6.30
CA ALA A 294 12.40 -1.59 5.90
C ALA A 294 12.58 -1.52 4.37
N CYS A 295 11.67 -2.11 3.58
CA CYS A 295 11.77 -2.17 2.12
C CYS A 295 11.01 -1.05 1.37
N ASP A 296 10.08 -0.34 2.00
CA ASP A 296 9.30 0.76 1.38
C ASP A 296 10.07 2.07 1.31
N ALA A 297 10.92 2.31 2.31
CA ALA A 297 11.77 3.49 2.40
C ALA A 297 13.13 3.12 3.01
N PRO A 298 13.87 2.18 2.40
CA PRO A 298 15.19 1.82 2.89
C PRO A 298 16.08 3.06 2.94
N LEU A 299 16.92 3.15 3.97
CA LEU A 299 17.99 4.14 3.94
C LEU A 299 18.91 3.80 2.76
N SER A 300 19.08 4.75 1.86
CA SER A 300 20.05 4.62 0.77
C SER A 300 21.45 4.77 1.33
N ILE A 301 22.32 3.82 1.03
CA ILE A 301 23.71 3.84 1.43
C ILE A 301 24.63 3.65 0.22
N SER A 302 25.80 4.27 0.28
CA SER A 302 26.81 4.27 -0.78
C SER A 302 28.15 3.76 -0.23
N CYS A 303 29.13 3.64 -1.13
CA CYS A 303 30.50 3.31 -0.77
C CYS A 303 31.06 4.29 0.29
N GLY A 304 31.93 3.80 1.17
CA GLY A 304 32.58 4.62 2.21
C GLY A 304 31.71 4.91 3.45
N GLN A 305 30.41 4.62 3.39
CA GLN A 305 29.51 4.90 4.50
C GLN A 305 29.60 3.86 5.62
N THR A 306 29.45 4.33 6.85
CA THR A 306 29.14 3.51 8.03
C THR A 306 27.86 4.04 8.64
N VAL A 307 26.87 3.17 8.79
CA VAL A 307 25.55 3.51 9.31
C VAL A 307 25.25 2.72 10.58
N SER A 308 24.71 3.42 11.58
CA SER A 308 24.19 2.80 12.80
C SER A 308 22.74 2.39 12.59
N GLY A 309 22.41 1.14 12.88
CA GLY A 309 21.04 0.60 12.79
C GLY A 309 20.58 -0.07 14.08
N ASN A 310 19.30 -0.42 14.16
CA ASN A 310 18.74 -1.08 15.35
C ASN A 310 17.47 -1.89 15.06
N THR A 311 17.51 -3.20 15.28
CA THR A 311 16.37 -4.11 15.03
C THR A 311 15.40 -4.28 16.21
N ASN A 312 15.61 -3.62 17.37
CA ASN A 312 14.79 -3.84 18.59
C ASN A 312 13.28 -3.57 18.43
N ASN A 313 12.88 -2.77 17.43
CA ASN A 313 11.47 -2.43 17.18
C ASN A 313 11.02 -2.81 15.75
N GLY A 314 11.81 -3.61 15.04
CA GLY A 314 11.46 -4.08 13.69
C GLY A 314 10.37 -5.15 13.73
N SER A 315 9.78 -5.43 12.57
CA SER A 315 8.92 -6.60 12.35
C SER A 315 9.78 -7.80 11.97
N ALA A 316 9.31 -9.02 12.25
CA ALA A 316 9.94 -10.27 11.84
C ALA A 316 9.09 -10.93 10.74
N VAL A 317 9.47 -10.72 9.48
CA VAL A 317 8.72 -11.03 8.26
C VAL A 317 9.42 -12.14 7.46
N TYR A 318 10.75 -12.23 7.47
CA TYR A 318 11.54 -13.03 6.52
C TYR A 318 12.26 -14.22 7.16
N THR A 319 11.48 -15.25 7.52
CA THR A 319 12.01 -16.41 8.25
C THR A 319 12.98 -17.35 7.50
N THR A 320 13.26 -17.14 6.21
CA THR A 320 14.14 -18.01 5.42
C THR A 320 14.87 -17.28 4.28
N ASN A 321 16.17 -17.54 4.10
CA ASN A 321 17.00 -16.93 3.04
C ASN A 321 17.60 -17.97 2.07
N ALA A 322 17.64 -17.65 0.77
CA ALA A 322 17.97 -18.61 -0.29
C ALA A 322 19.48 -18.93 -0.46
N CYS A 323 20.37 -18.05 -0.01
CA CYS A 323 21.80 -18.08 -0.32
C CYS A 323 22.68 -18.79 0.73
N ILE A 324 22.29 -18.79 2.01
CA ILE A 324 23.08 -19.37 3.10
C ILE A 324 22.19 -20.32 3.90
N ASN A 325 22.34 -21.62 3.64
CA ASN A 325 21.78 -22.77 4.37
C ASN A 325 20.64 -22.49 5.37
N GLN A 326 19.38 -22.42 4.92
CA GLN A 326 18.10 -22.81 5.56
C GLN A 326 17.98 -22.84 7.11
N PHE A 327 18.62 -21.95 7.85
CA PHE A 327 18.26 -21.69 9.23
C PHE A 327 17.05 -20.77 9.24
N THR A 328 16.20 -20.95 10.24
CA THR A 328 15.00 -20.14 10.41
C THR A 328 15.37 -18.92 11.22
N GLU A 329 15.48 -17.77 10.57
CA GLU A 329 15.76 -16.47 11.18
C GLU A 329 14.43 -15.87 11.66
N ASP A 330 14.04 -16.09 12.92
CA ASP A 330 12.68 -15.74 13.41
C ASP A 330 12.59 -14.32 14.03
N GLY A 331 13.63 -13.49 13.93
CA GLY A 331 13.70 -12.18 14.57
C GLY A 331 13.53 -10.99 13.61
N PRO A 332 13.51 -9.76 14.14
CA PRO A 332 13.25 -8.57 13.34
C PRO A 332 14.30 -8.22 12.28
N GLU A 333 13.85 -7.60 11.19
CA GLU A 333 14.70 -7.19 10.06
C GLU A 333 14.87 -5.67 9.89
N GLU A 334 15.92 -5.28 9.16
CA GLU A 334 16.12 -3.93 8.62
C GLU A 334 16.74 -4.02 7.21
N ALA A 335 16.34 -3.13 6.29
CA ALA A 335 16.82 -3.14 4.91
C ALA A 335 17.43 -1.80 4.48
N TYR A 336 18.45 -1.89 3.64
CA TYR A 336 19.16 -0.76 3.06
C TYR A 336 19.23 -0.90 1.54
N LEU A 337 19.13 0.23 0.85
CA LEU A 337 19.35 0.29 -0.59
C LEU A 337 20.79 0.68 -0.85
N LEU A 338 21.61 -0.28 -1.26
CA LEU A 338 23.00 -0.06 -1.60
C LEU A 338 23.12 0.40 -3.06
N ASN A 339 23.57 1.64 -3.25
CA ASN A 339 23.88 2.22 -4.56
C ASN A 339 25.40 2.14 -4.79
N VAL A 340 25.82 1.44 -5.84
CA VAL A 340 27.24 1.23 -6.19
C VAL A 340 27.45 1.31 -7.70
N GLY A 341 28.64 1.71 -8.14
CA GLY A 341 29.02 1.64 -9.55
C GLY A 341 29.01 0.21 -10.07
N ASN A 342 28.80 0.00 -11.37
CA ASN A 342 28.88 -1.33 -11.98
C ASN A 342 30.36 -1.74 -12.15
N GLY A 343 30.72 -2.94 -11.72
CA GLY A 343 32.09 -3.46 -11.76
C GLY A 343 32.96 -3.04 -10.58
N THR A 344 32.35 -2.51 -9.51
CA THR A 344 33.00 -2.10 -8.26
C THR A 344 33.16 -3.31 -7.35
N ASP A 345 34.34 -3.51 -6.76
CA ASP A 345 34.55 -4.52 -5.73
C ASP A 345 34.11 -3.96 -4.37
N VAL A 346 33.08 -4.56 -3.77
CA VAL A 346 32.42 -4.09 -2.55
C VAL A 346 32.65 -5.08 -1.41
N THR A 347 33.03 -4.58 -0.25
CA THR A 347 33.11 -5.30 1.03
C THR A 347 32.04 -4.75 1.96
N VAL A 348 31.15 -5.62 2.41
CA VAL A 348 30.10 -5.30 3.38
C VAL A 348 30.52 -5.89 4.72
N THR A 349 30.45 -5.08 5.79
CA THR A 349 30.75 -5.54 7.16
C THR A 349 29.67 -5.09 8.12
N LEU A 350 29.08 -6.03 8.85
CA LEU A 350 28.13 -5.78 9.93
C LEU A 350 28.77 -6.14 11.27
N THR A 351 28.70 -5.23 12.23
CA THR A 351 29.21 -5.46 13.60
C THR A 351 28.11 -5.17 14.62
N SER A 352 27.99 -6.04 15.62
CA SER A 352 26.94 -5.94 16.65
C SER A 352 27.49 -6.25 18.05
N GLY A 353 26.62 -6.12 19.07
CA GLY A 353 26.98 -6.45 20.44
C GLY A 353 27.32 -7.94 20.63
N ALA A 354 28.15 -8.26 21.63
CA ALA A 354 28.65 -9.63 21.86
C ALA A 354 27.58 -10.70 22.18
N SER A 355 26.31 -10.31 22.37
CA SER A 355 25.16 -11.19 22.62
C SER A 355 24.15 -11.21 21.46
N ASN A 356 24.38 -10.39 20.44
CA ASN A 356 23.53 -10.26 19.28
C ASN A 356 23.96 -11.26 18.21
N ASP A 357 22.97 -11.90 17.62
CA ASP A 357 23.12 -12.88 16.53
C ASP A 357 22.41 -12.22 15.36
N MET A 358 23.20 -11.60 14.49
CA MET A 358 22.71 -10.80 13.38
C MET A 358 23.39 -11.25 12.11
N ASP A 359 22.60 -11.38 11.07
CA ASP A 359 23.02 -11.90 9.78
C ASP A 359 22.81 -10.81 8.71
N ILE A 360 23.58 -10.89 7.63
CA ILE A 360 23.51 -9.89 6.55
C ILE A 360 23.42 -10.61 5.20
N TYR A 361 22.42 -10.22 4.42
CA TYR A 361 22.16 -10.80 3.10
C TYR A 361 22.15 -9.73 2.01
N LEU A 362 22.70 -10.07 0.85
CA LEU A 362 22.69 -9.27 -0.37
C LEU A 362 21.65 -9.82 -1.32
N LEU A 363 20.67 -8.99 -1.67
CA LEU A 363 19.58 -9.35 -2.58
C LEU A 363 19.70 -8.55 -3.88
N GLU A 364 19.42 -9.21 -5.01
CA GLU A 364 19.37 -8.57 -6.33
C GLU A 364 17.93 -8.31 -6.79
N ALA A 365 17.74 -7.30 -7.63
CA ALA A 365 16.48 -6.89 -8.28
C ALA A 365 15.36 -6.35 -7.36
N SER A 366 15.16 -6.92 -6.18
CA SER A 366 14.12 -6.53 -5.21
C SER A 366 14.53 -6.87 -3.78
N CYS A 367 13.84 -6.29 -2.79
CA CYS A 367 13.92 -6.65 -1.38
C CYS A 367 13.16 -7.97 -1.13
N ASP A 368 13.65 -9.07 -1.70
CA ASP A 368 13.05 -10.41 -1.62
C ASP A 368 14.12 -11.42 -1.14
N PRO A 369 13.97 -12.08 0.01
CA PRO A 369 14.91 -13.12 0.50
C PRO A 369 15.20 -14.24 -0.51
N ASP A 370 14.26 -14.54 -1.40
CA ASP A 370 14.43 -15.55 -2.46
C ASP A 370 15.39 -15.06 -3.57
N SER A 371 15.63 -13.75 -3.67
CA SER A 371 16.60 -13.16 -4.60
C SER A 371 17.99 -12.98 -3.99
N CYS A 372 18.26 -13.59 -2.83
CA CYS A 372 19.57 -13.52 -2.21
C CYS A 372 20.67 -14.10 -3.11
N VAL A 373 21.73 -13.33 -3.31
CA VAL A 373 22.88 -13.69 -4.13
C VAL A 373 24.17 -13.88 -3.33
N ASN A 374 24.27 -13.30 -2.12
CA ASN A 374 25.43 -13.39 -1.23
C ASN A 374 25.04 -13.05 0.21
N GLY A 375 25.90 -13.32 1.19
CA GLY A 375 25.65 -12.92 2.57
C GLY A 375 26.71 -13.45 3.53
N SER A 376 26.49 -13.25 4.83
CA SER A 376 27.25 -13.86 5.91
C SER A 376 26.35 -14.11 7.11
N ALA A 377 26.55 -15.27 7.76
CA ALA A 377 25.80 -15.70 8.94
C ALA A 377 26.69 -16.50 9.92
N ASN A 378 27.53 -15.82 10.68
CA ASN A 378 28.39 -16.40 11.71
C ASN A 378 27.69 -16.40 13.07
N ASP A 379 28.27 -17.12 14.03
CA ASP A 379 27.70 -17.20 15.38
C ASP A 379 27.70 -15.83 16.10
N ALA A 380 26.70 -15.63 16.95
CA ALA A 380 26.52 -14.47 17.83
C ALA A 380 27.81 -13.81 18.36
N GLY A 381 27.88 -12.49 18.19
CA GLY A 381 28.99 -11.64 18.62
C GLY A 381 30.24 -11.74 17.74
N GLN A 382 30.20 -12.45 16.61
CA GLN A 382 31.17 -12.29 15.53
C GLN A 382 30.70 -11.21 14.53
N PRO A 383 31.62 -10.52 13.86
CA PRO A 383 31.25 -9.65 12.74
C PRO A 383 30.82 -10.47 11.53
N GLU A 384 29.81 -10.00 10.82
CA GLU A 384 29.45 -10.55 9.51
C GLU A 384 30.15 -9.80 8.40
N SER A 385 30.69 -10.52 7.42
CA SER A 385 31.33 -9.86 6.28
C SER A 385 31.34 -10.73 5.04
N PHE A 386 31.05 -10.10 3.90
CA PHE A 386 31.19 -10.72 2.60
C PHE A 386 31.69 -9.70 1.56
N GLN A 387 32.19 -10.22 0.44
CA GLN A 387 32.66 -9.42 -0.69
C GLN A 387 31.95 -9.83 -1.97
N PHE A 388 31.67 -8.87 -2.83
CA PHE A 388 31.13 -9.11 -4.17
C PHE A 388 31.61 -8.04 -5.16
N THR A 389 31.64 -8.40 -6.44
CA THR A 389 31.81 -7.42 -7.53
C THR A 389 30.43 -7.07 -8.06
N SER A 390 30.08 -5.79 -8.06
CA SER A 390 28.77 -5.33 -8.52
C SER A 390 28.56 -5.60 -10.00
N THR A 391 27.38 -6.09 -10.35
CA THR A 391 26.91 -6.31 -11.73
C THR A 391 25.73 -5.40 -12.09
N SER A 392 25.10 -4.81 -11.06
CA SER A 392 24.02 -3.83 -11.10
C SER A 392 24.46 -2.54 -10.41
N THR A 393 23.67 -1.48 -10.53
CA THR A 393 23.89 -0.23 -9.78
C THR A 393 23.22 -0.24 -8.41
N ASN A 394 22.21 -1.09 -8.22
CA ASN A 394 21.38 -1.09 -7.03
C ASN A 394 21.28 -2.51 -6.47
N TYR A 395 21.47 -2.63 -5.16
CA TYR A 395 21.38 -3.86 -4.37
C TYR A 395 20.57 -3.60 -3.10
N TRP A 396 19.99 -4.64 -2.54
CA TRP A 396 19.36 -4.57 -1.21
C TRP A 396 20.24 -5.32 -0.21
N LEU A 397 20.48 -4.69 0.94
CA LEU A 397 21.08 -5.35 2.08
C LEU A 397 20.02 -5.57 3.13
N LEU A 398 19.84 -6.82 3.54
CA LEU A 398 18.90 -7.20 4.58
C LEU A 398 19.70 -7.61 5.82
N VAL A 399 19.56 -6.85 6.90
CA VAL A 399 20.05 -7.19 8.23
C VAL A 399 18.96 -8.00 8.93
N GLU A 400 19.32 -9.21 9.32
CA GLU A 400 18.43 -10.19 9.92
C GLU A 400 18.85 -10.52 11.33
N THR A 401 17.90 -10.99 12.15
CA THR A 401 18.24 -11.40 13.52
C THR A 401 17.66 -12.77 13.88
N TYR A 402 18.52 -13.66 14.37
CA TYR A 402 18.07 -15.01 14.73
C TYR A 402 17.22 -15.04 16.02
N ASN A 403 17.52 -14.21 17.02
CA ASN A 403 16.84 -14.26 18.34
C ASN A 403 17.03 -13.03 19.24
N ASN A 404 18.15 -12.32 19.12
CA ASN A 404 18.49 -11.19 20.00
C ASN A 404 18.64 -9.91 19.17
N PRO A 405 17.55 -9.17 18.93
CA PRO A 405 17.63 -7.90 18.23
C PRO A 405 18.46 -6.89 19.02
N GLY A 406 18.97 -5.88 18.33
CA GLY A 406 19.91 -4.94 18.92
C GLY A 406 20.39 -3.87 17.97
N SER A 407 21.30 -3.06 18.46
CA SER A 407 22.01 -2.07 17.65
C SER A 407 23.22 -2.70 16.94
N TYR A 408 23.53 -2.17 15.77
CA TYR A 408 24.65 -2.59 14.95
C TYR A 408 25.25 -1.41 14.18
N GLU A 409 26.46 -1.62 13.65
CA GLU A 409 27.09 -0.76 12.66
C GLU A 409 27.27 -1.55 11.36
N LEU A 410 26.82 -0.98 10.25
CA LEU A 410 26.98 -1.52 8.91
C LEU A 410 27.94 -0.62 8.13
N THR A 411 29.03 -1.19 7.62
CA THR A 411 30.08 -0.48 6.88
C THR A 411 30.18 -1.02 5.45
N ILE A 412 30.23 -0.12 4.48
CA ILE A 412 30.39 -0.42 3.05
C ILE A 412 31.75 0.12 2.59
N GLU A 413 32.68 -0.76 2.27
CA GLU A 413 33.98 -0.39 1.71
C GLU A 413 34.03 -0.81 0.23
N CYS A 414 34.54 0.06 -0.63
CA CYS A 414 34.63 -0.22 -2.07
C CYS A 414 36.06 -0.01 -2.56
N ASP A 415 36.58 -0.97 -3.32
CA ASP A 415 37.86 -0.89 -4.01
C ASP A 415 37.63 -0.77 -5.52
N GLY A 416 37.84 0.44 -6.05
CA GLY A 416 37.87 0.72 -7.48
C GLY A 416 36.50 0.87 -8.16
N GLY A 417 36.14 2.12 -8.51
CA GLY A 417 35.04 2.45 -9.41
C GLY A 417 34.24 3.66 -8.95
N THR A 418 34.75 4.87 -9.21
CA THR A 418 34.12 6.17 -8.96
C THR A 418 32.74 6.22 -9.63
N LEU A 419 31.67 6.28 -8.83
CA LEU A 419 30.37 6.72 -9.33
C LEU A 419 30.49 8.20 -9.74
N PRO A 420 29.74 8.68 -10.75
CA PRO A 420 29.64 10.11 -10.99
C PRO A 420 28.82 10.76 -9.86
N GLU A 421 29.39 11.74 -9.17
CA GLU A 421 28.71 12.53 -8.13
C GLU A 421 27.48 13.27 -8.70
N ASN A 422 26.33 13.19 -8.03
CA ASN A 422 25.18 14.03 -8.34
C ASN A 422 25.26 15.33 -7.54
N CYS A 423 25.72 16.37 -8.21
CA CYS A 423 26.07 17.65 -7.63
C CYS A 423 24.94 18.51 -7.03
N THR A 424 23.77 17.94 -6.71
CA THR A 424 22.59 18.70 -6.25
C THR A 424 21.73 17.98 -5.20
N ASN A 425 22.07 16.76 -4.78
CA ASN A 425 21.20 15.93 -3.95
C ASN A 425 21.59 15.91 -2.45
N GLY A 426 22.70 16.53 -2.06
CA GLY A 426 23.16 16.60 -0.67
C GLY A 426 23.78 15.31 -0.14
N ILE A 427 24.21 14.40 -1.02
CA ILE A 427 24.72 13.07 -0.68
C ILE A 427 26.05 12.84 -1.40
N ASP A 428 27.02 12.24 -0.71
CA ASP A 428 28.29 11.75 -1.29
C ASP A 428 28.01 10.44 -2.06
N ASP A 429 27.74 10.57 -3.36
CA ASP A 429 27.35 9.46 -4.23
C ASP A 429 28.54 8.59 -4.63
N ASP A 430 29.77 9.13 -4.62
CA ASP A 430 30.98 8.40 -4.99
C ASP A 430 31.80 7.88 -3.81
N GLY A 431 31.50 8.35 -2.60
CA GLY A 431 32.02 7.87 -1.33
C GLY A 431 33.40 8.42 -0.96
N ASP A 432 33.85 9.51 -1.59
CA ASP A 432 35.17 10.10 -1.36
C ASP A 432 35.23 11.07 -0.16
N GLY A 433 34.07 11.36 0.44
CA GLY A 433 33.89 12.21 1.61
C GLY A 433 33.52 13.66 1.29
N ALA A 434 33.37 14.02 0.02
CA ALA A 434 32.82 15.30 -0.42
C ALA A 434 31.34 15.17 -0.81
N ILE A 435 30.58 16.27 -0.73
CA ILE A 435 29.16 16.29 -1.16
C ILE A 435 28.92 17.44 -2.14
N ASP A 436 28.09 17.20 -3.15
CA ASP A 436 27.63 18.21 -4.12
C ASP A 436 28.78 19.08 -4.68
N CYS A 437 28.67 20.41 -4.56
CA CYS A 437 29.67 21.36 -5.07
C CYS A 437 30.97 21.42 -4.25
N SER A 438 31.02 20.72 -3.10
CA SER A 438 32.28 20.53 -2.38
C SER A 438 33.11 19.39 -2.98
N ASP A 439 32.50 18.59 -3.86
CA ASP A 439 33.13 17.49 -4.58
C ASP A 439 33.90 18.00 -5.82
N SER A 440 35.11 17.47 -6.00
CA SER A 440 35.98 17.82 -7.12
C SER A 440 35.47 17.32 -8.47
N ASP A 441 34.68 16.24 -8.48
CA ASP A 441 34.04 15.68 -9.67
C ASP A 441 32.85 16.53 -10.14
N CYS A 442 32.31 17.38 -9.26
CA CYS A 442 31.23 18.33 -9.55
C CYS A 442 31.68 19.65 -10.18
N ALA A 443 32.99 19.87 -10.33
CA ALA A 443 33.56 21.12 -10.85
C ALA A 443 33.08 21.50 -12.27
N SER A 444 32.52 20.56 -13.04
CA SER A 444 32.00 20.80 -14.38
C SER A 444 30.47 20.81 -14.49
N SER A 445 29.76 20.54 -13.38
CA SER A 445 28.31 20.50 -13.33
C SER A 445 27.71 21.91 -13.41
N SER A 446 26.68 22.09 -14.24
CA SER A 446 25.98 23.39 -14.37
C SER A 446 25.28 23.85 -13.09
N ALA A 447 25.10 22.96 -12.11
CA ALA A 447 24.53 23.31 -10.81
C ALA A 447 25.57 23.87 -9.81
N CYS A 448 26.84 23.51 -9.99
CA CYS A 448 27.98 24.02 -9.21
C CYS A 448 28.81 25.05 -9.99
N GLN A 449 28.37 25.38 -11.20
CA GLN A 449 28.79 26.58 -11.88
C GLN A 449 27.90 27.70 -11.36
N THR A 450 28.44 28.50 -10.45
CA THR A 450 27.81 29.75 -10.03
C THR A 450 27.45 30.56 -11.28
N THR A 451 26.16 30.87 -11.43
CA THR A 451 25.75 31.91 -12.36
C THR A 451 26.22 33.20 -11.73
N SER A 452 27.15 33.90 -12.40
CA SER A 452 27.62 35.23 -12.01
C SER A 452 26.52 36.06 -11.36
N GLU A 453 26.74 36.43 -10.09
CA GLU A 453 25.89 37.34 -9.32
C GLU A 453 25.68 38.66 -10.10
N ASN A 454 24.43 39.11 -10.22
CA ASN A 454 24.15 40.42 -10.80
C ASN A 454 24.06 41.43 -9.67
N CYS A 455 25.24 42.02 -9.39
CA CYS A 455 25.55 42.92 -8.27
C CYS A 455 24.75 44.24 -8.14
N THR A 456 23.57 44.37 -8.75
CA THR A 456 22.79 45.63 -8.77
C THR A 456 21.26 45.46 -8.74
N ASN A 457 20.73 44.24 -8.62
CA ASN A 457 19.31 43.96 -8.81
C ASN A 457 18.53 43.71 -7.51
N GLY A 458 19.20 43.70 -6.34
CA GLY A 458 18.58 43.57 -5.03
C GLY A 458 18.07 42.16 -4.70
N ILE A 459 18.58 41.14 -5.38
CA ILE A 459 18.28 39.73 -5.14
C ILE A 459 19.60 38.95 -5.04
N ASP A 460 19.53 37.79 -4.39
CA ASP A 460 20.62 36.82 -4.26
C ASP A 460 20.51 35.89 -5.49
N ASP A 461 21.29 36.16 -6.55
CA ASP A 461 21.18 35.44 -7.83
C ASP A 461 21.91 34.08 -7.81
N ASP A 462 22.94 33.92 -6.97
CA ASP A 462 23.69 32.67 -6.83
C ASP A 462 23.33 31.82 -5.58
N GLY A 463 22.53 32.38 -4.67
CA GLY A 463 21.88 31.67 -3.57
C GLY A 463 22.75 31.47 -2.33
N ASP A 464 23.89 32.17 -2.22
CA ASP A 464 24.83 32.01 -1.10
C ASP A 464 24.42 32.79 0.17
N GLY A 465 23.34 33.58 0.08
CA GLY A 465 22.74 34.34 1.17
C GLY A 465 23.22 35.79 1.26
N ALA A 466 24.17 36.21 0.42
CA ALA A 466 24.50 37.60 0.20
C ALA A 466 23.69 38.20 -0.96
N ILE A 467 23.55 39.52 -1.00
CA ILE A 467 22.88 40.21 -2.11
C ILE A 467 23.78 41.34 -2.62
N ASP A 468 23.79 41.51 -3.94
CA ASP A 468 24.49 42.59 -4.62
C ASP A 468 25.94 42.79 -4.10
N CYS A 469 26.29 43.99 -3.62
CA CYS A 469 27.63 44.35 -3.18
C CYS A 469 28.03 43.77 -1.82
N SER A 470 27.10 43.17 -1.10
CA SER A 470 27.42 42.38 0.10
C SER A 470 27.95 40.99 -0.27
N ASP A 471 27.89 40.62 -1.54
CA ASP A 471 28.34 39.35 -2.08
C ASP A 471 29.84 39.37 -2.43
N SER A 472 30.54 38.30 -2.06
CA SER A 472 31.97 38.14 -2.32
C SER A 472 32.28 37.92 -3.82
N ASP A 473 31.32 37.45 -4.60
CA ASP A 473 31.45 37.34 -6.05
C ASP A 473 31.35 38.72 -6.75
N CYS A 474 30.84 39.73 -6.04
CA CYS A 474 30.73 41.12 -6.50
C CYS A 474 31.93 42.02 -6.16
N THR A 475 32.98 41.48 -5.50
CA THR A 475 34.14 42.23 -4.99
C THR A 475 34.87 43.07 -6.05
N ASN A 476 34.76 42.71 -7.34
CA ASN A 476 35.39 43.45 -8.45
C ASN A 476 34.40 44.16 -9.38
N ASN A 477 33.11 44.20 -9.03
CA ASN A 477 32.09 44.83 -9.85
C ASN A 477 32.14 46.36 -9.71
N ALA A 478 32.25 47.07 -10.83
CA ALA A 478 32.38 48.53 -10.85
C ALA A 478 31.24 49.28 -10.12
N SER A 479 30.08 48.64 -9.95
CA SER A 479 28.92 49.19 -9.23
C SER A 479 29.07 49.13 -7.70
N CYS A 480 29.91 48.23 -7.19
CA CYS A 480 30.15 48.01 -5.76
C CYS A 480 31.42 48.67 -5.24
N VAL A 481 32.32 49.03 -6.15
CA VAL A 481 33.61 49.67 -5.82
C VAL A 481 33.52 51.20 -5.94
N THR A 482 32.33 51.78 -6.11
CA THR A 482 32.19 53.24 -6.28
C THR A 482 30.95 53.85 -5.63
N ASN A 483 30.93 53.92 -4.31
CA ASN A 483 30.45 55.14 -3.64
C ASN A 483 31.55 55.59 -2.68
N PRO A 484 32.37 56.58 -3.05
CA PRO A 484 33.36 57.11 -2.12
C PRO A 484 32.63 57.79 -0.96
N GLU A 485 32.93 57.39 0.27
CA GLU A 485 32.50 58.08 1.48
C GLU A 485 32.84 59.57 1.37
N ASN A 486 31.87 60.44 1.64
CA ASN A 486 32.13 61.87 1.73
C ASN A 486 32.53 62.18 3.17
N CYS A 487 33.84 62.13 3.39
CA CYS A 487 34.53 62.22 4.67
C CYS A 487 34.31 63.50 5.53
N THR A 488 33.28 64.31 5.27
CA THR A 488 33.01 65.59 5.94
C THR A 488 31.52 65.93 6.13
N ASN A 489 30.58 65.06 5.76
CA ASN A 489 29.15 65.39 5.72
C ASN A 489 28.32 64.84 6.89
N GLY A 490 28.90 63.99 7.74
CA GLY A 490 28.28 63.41 8.93
C GLY A 490 27.25 62.32 8.65
N ILE A 491 27.35 61.65 7.50
CA ILE A 491 26.48 60.59 7.03
C ILE A 491 27.36 59.43 6.58
N ASP A 492 26.84 58.21 6.66
CA ASP A 492 27.40 56.99 6.09
C ASP A 492 26.90 56.89 4.63
N ASP A 493 27.72 57.35 3.69
CA ASP A 493 27.41 57.44 2.26
C ASP A 493 27.68 56.14 1.49
N ASP A 494 28.51 55.23 2.02
CA ASP A 494 28.81 53.93 1.43
C ASP A 494 28.13 52.73 2.12
N GLY A 495 27.58 52.94 3.32
CA GLY A 495 26.67 52.03 4.02
C GLY A 495 27.36 51.02 4.94
N ASP A 496 28.64 51.21 5.27
CA ASP A 496 29.40 50.29 6.11
C ASP A 496 29.23 50.50 7.63
N ASN A 497 28.42 51.50 8.01
CA ASN A 497 28.13 51.99 9.37
C ASN A 497 29.26 52.79 10.04
N LEU A 498 30.27 53.21 9.29
CA LEU A 498 31.23 54.21 9.69
C LEU A 498 30.85 55.54 9.04
N ILE A 499 31.22 56.65 9.68
CA ILE A 499 30.89 57.99 9.17
C ILE A 499 32.15 58.84 9.11
N ASP A 500 32.24 59.67 8.07
CA ASP A 500 33.32 60.63 7.89
C ASP A 500 34.73 60.04 8.12
N CYS A 501 35.47 60.52 9.13
CA CYS A 501 36.85 60.14 9.39
C CYS A 501 37.00 58.84 10.19
N ASP A 502 35.90 58.32 10.74
CA ASP A 502 35.88 57.01 11.39
C ASP A 502 35.89 55.88 10.34
N ASP A 503 35.66 56.24 9.07
CA ASP A 503 35.68 55.36 7.91
C ASP A 503 37.11 55.11 7.39
N ALA A 504 37.42 53.84 7.10
CA ALA A 504 38.73 53.42 6.60
C ALA A 504 39.03 53.98 5.20
N ASP A 505 38.02 54.23 4.37
CA ASP A 505 38.16 54.80 3.04
C ASP A 505 38.56 56.29 3.09
N CYS A 506 38.31 56.95 4.23
CA CYS A 506 38.67 58.34 4.51
C CYS A 506 40.08 58.51 5.13
N ALA A 507 40.74 57.42 5.52
CA ALA A 507 42.02 57.44 6.23
C ALA A 507 43.17 58.14 5.46
N SER A 508 43.06 58.23 4.13
CA SER A 508 44.09 58.86 3.29
C SER A 508 43.87 60.36 3.00
N LEU A 509 42.72 60.92 3.42
CA LEU A 509 42.37 62.31 3.15
C LEU A 509 42.96 63.25 4.21
N SER A 510 43.51 64.38 3.73
CA SER A 510 44.16 65.39 4.59
C SER A 510 43.23 66.03 5.62
N THR A 511 41.91 65.91 5.43
CA THR A 511 40.87 66.41 6.35
C THR A 511 40.75 65.56 7.62
N CYS A 512 41.09 64.27 7.57
CA CYS A 512 40.99 63.33 8.69
C CYS A 512 42.33 63.08 9.39
N THR A 513 43.45 63.48 8.77
CA THR A 513 44.81 63.23 9.29
C THR A 513 45.46 64.46 9.95
N THR A 514 44.70 65.53 10.20
CA THR A 514 45.24 66.79 10.76
C THR A 514 44.38 67.45 11.83
N ARG A 515 43.55 66.69 12.55
CA ARG A 515 43.02 67.20 13.82
C ARG A 515 44.18 67.33 14.81
N THR A 516 44.15 68.41 15.59
CA THR A 516 45.21 68.73 16.54
C THR A 516 44.70 68.37 17.91
N GLU A 517 45.29 67.36 18.53
CA GLU A 517 44.96 66.94 19.88
C GLU A 517 45.19 68.08 20.88
N ASN A 518 44.20 68.30 21.75
CA ASN A 518 44.35 69.24 22.86
C ASN A 518 44.80 68.48 24.10
N CYS A 519 46.11 68.47 24.32
CA CYS A 519 46.82 67.68 25.33
C CYS A 519 46.50 67.95 26.82
N SER A 520 45.30 68.41 27.19
CA SER A 520 44.97 68.79 28.57
C SER A 520 43.48 68.84 28.93
N ASN A 521 42.55 68.39 28.08
CA ASN A 521 41.10 68.51 28.31
C ASN A 521 40.39 67.18 28.64
N GLY A 522 41.10 66.05 28.64
CA GLY A 522 40.60 64.73 29.01
C GLY A 522 39.73 64.06 27.96
N ILE A 523 39.84 64.50 26.70
CA ILE A 523 39.04 64.01 25.57
C ILE A 523 40.00 63.75 24.41
N ASP A 524 39.83 62.62 23.74
CA ASP A 524 40.45 62.30 22.46
C ASP A 524 39.82 63.19 21.37
N ASP A 525 40.47 64.31 21.06
CA ASP A 525 39.96 65.34 20.14
C ASP A 525 40.24 65.01 18.67
N ASP A 526 41.26 64.20 18.39
CA ASP A 526 41.57 63.73 17.03
C ASP A 526 41.06 62.33 16.68
N GLY A 527 40.57 61.58 17.67
CA GLY A 527 39.79 60.35 17.53
C GLY A 527 40.64 59.09 17.37
N ASP A 528 41.93 59.14 17.65
CA ASP A 528 42.85 58.01 17.42
C ASP A 528 42.83 56.94 18.54
N GLY A 529 42.03 57.18 19.59
CA GLY A 529 41.80 56.29 20.71
C GLY A 529 42.65 56.60 21.94
N ALA A 530 43.52 57.61 21.88
CA ALA A 530 44.27 58.13 23.03
C ALA A 530 43.82 59.57 23.35
N ALA A 531 43.90 59.96 24.63
CA ALA A 531 43.53 61.31 25.05
C ALA A 531 44.67 61.96 25.83
N ASP A 532 44.84 63.26 25.66
CA ASP A 532 45.82 64.08 26.37
C ASP A 532 47.26 63.51 26.31
N CYS A 533 47.89 63.22 27.46
CA CYS A 533 49.28 62.81 27.54
C CYS A 533 49.54 61.34 27.21
N ASP A 534 48.48 60.55 27.10
CA ASP A 534 48.56 59.17 26.61
C ASP A 534 48.63 59.13 25.08
N ASP A 535 48.32 60.26 24.43
CA ASP A 535 48.40 60.46 22.99
C ASP A 535 49.84 60.74 22.51
N VAL A 536 50.24 60.09 21.42
CA VAL A 536 51.58 60.22 20.82
C VAL A 536 51.84 61.61 20.25
N ASP A 537 50.81 62.30 19.77
CA ASP A 537 50.90 63.64 19.20
C ASP A 537 51.10 64.71 20.29
N CYS A 538 50.76 64.38 21.54
CA CYS A 538 50.99 65.18 22.73
C CYS A 538 52.35 64.97 23.41
N ALA A 539 53.19 64.08 22.88
CA ALA A 539 54.51 63.76 23.44
C ALA A 539 55.47 64.98 23.55
N SER A 540 55.22 66.05 22.81
CA SER A 540 55.99 67.30 22.86
C SER A 540 55.36 68.40 23.72
N TYR A 541 54.15 68.17 24.26
CA TYR A 541 53.43 69.12 25.08
C TYR A 541 54.04 69.22 26.48
N SER A 542 54.40 70.44 26.89
CA SER A 542 55.22 70.69 28.08
C SER A 542 54.59 70.21 29.40
N ALA A 543 53.28 69.96 29.45
CA ALA A 543 52.59 69.45 30.64
C ALA A 543 52.72 67.92 30.80
N CYS A 544 52.91 67.18 29.71
CA CYS A 544 53.03 65.72 29.70
C CYS A 544 54.45 65.22 30.01
N GLY A 545 55.40 66.14 30.18
CA GLY A 545 56.84 65.85 30.23
C GLY A 545 57.55 66.10 31.57
N SER A 546 56.85 66.22 32.70
CA SER A 546 57.53 66.44 33.98
C SER A 546 56.97 65.59 35.11
N THR A 547 57.83 64.75 35.68
CA THR A 547 57.66 64.00 36.93
C THR A 547 57.02 64.87 38.01
N PHE A 548 55.72 64.70 38.24
CA PHE A 548 55.05 65.32 39.36
C PHE A 548 55.49 64.63 40.66
N THR A 549 55.59 65.42 41.71
CA THR A 549 55.95 64.94 43.05
C THR A 549 54.65 64.70 43.79
N GLU A 550 54.38 63.45 44.17
CA GLU A 550 53.18 63.08 44.93
C GLU A 550 53.04 63.95 46.19
N ILE A 551 51.89 64.63 46.32
CA ILE A 551 51.61 65.48 47.49
C ILE A 551 50.89 64.64 48.53
N CYS A 552 51.66 64.11 49.47
CA CYS A 552 51.08 63.20 50.45
C CYS A 552 49.93 63.85 51.27
N ASN A 553 48.83 63.12 51.43
CA ASN A 553 47.63 63.37 52.24
C ASN A 553 46.57 64.36 51.70
N ASN A 554 46.50 64.57 50.38
CA ASN A 554 45.40 65.33 49.77
C ASN A 554 44.26 64.44 49.21
N GLY A 555 44.47 63.12 49.14
CA GLY A 555 43.48 62.15 48.67
C GLY A 555 43.29 62.11 47.16
N ILE A 556 44.26 62.60 46.40
CA ILE A 556 44.31 62.57 44.92
C ILE A 556 45.65 61.91 44.55
N ASP A 557 45.68 61.15 43.45
CA ASP A 557 46.90 60.61 42.86
C ASP A 557 47.49 61.69 41.93
N ASP A 558 48.47 62.45 42.43
CA ASP A 558 49.00 63.64 41.74
C ASP A 558 50.10 63.30 40.73
N ASP A 559 50.72 62.12 40.85
CA ASP A 559 51.76 61.65 39.93
C ASP A 559 51.32 60.53 38.98
N GLY A 560 50.07 60.06 39.12
CA GLY A 560 49.37 59.21 38.16
C GLY A 560 49.84 57.76 38.17
N ASP A 561 50.49 57.30 39.25
CA ASP A 561 51.03 55.94 39.35
C ASP A 561 49.97 54.89 39.77
N GLY A 562 48.73 55.33 39.99
CA GLY A 562 47.59 54.51 40.39
C GLY A 562 47.45 54.36 41.90
N LYS A 563 48.28 55.03 42.71
CA LYS A 563 48.17 55.05 44.17
C LYS A 563 47.69 56.40 44.66
N ILE A 564 46.66 56.38 45.49
CA ILE A 564 46.17 57.58 46.15
C ILE A 564 47.07 57.83 47.37
N ASP A 565 47.79 58.96 47.38
CA ASP A 565 48.78 59.32 48.40
C ASP A 565 50.07 58.46 48.35
N CYS A 566 51.07 58.83 49.14
CA CYS A 566 52.42 58.25 49.17
C CYS A 566 52.54 56.80 49.71
N ASN A 567 51.52 55.93 49.55
CA ASN A 567 51.53 54.53 50.02
C ASN A 567 51.54 53.48 48.91
#